data_AF-A0A7Y3AHX5-F1
#
_entry.id   AF-A0A7Y3AHX5-F1
#
_cell.length_a   1.000
_cell.length_b   1.000
_cell.length_c   1.000
_cell.angle_alpha   90.00
_cell.angle_beta   90.00
_cell.angle_gamma   90.00
#
_symmetry.space_group_name_H-M   'P 1'
#
loop_
_entity.id
_entity.type
_entity.pdbx_description
1 polymer ?
#
loop_
_entity_poly.entity_id
_entity_poly.type
_entity_poly.pdbx_seq_one_letter_code
_entity_poly.pdbx_strand_id
1 'polypeptide(L)' 'MTEKKQTCENCIYWETLADPRGECRKNPPALVISEGGSEAAEWPKTTRGSWCGEHTLKCYIIGCEWCDDREGPDL' A
#
# COMPACT_ATOMS: atom_id res chain seq x y z
N MET A 1 -20.94 -2.57 7.04
CA MET A 1 -19.52 -2.97 7.20
C MET A 1 -18.83 -2.90 5.85
N THR A 2 -18.11 -1.84 5.53
CA THR A 2 -17.28 -1.83 4.31
C THR A 2 -15.91 -2.34 4.70
N GLU A 3 -15.69 -3.65 4.56
CA GLU A 3 -14.38 -4.26 4.75
C GLU A 3 -13.36 -3.52 3.87
N LYS A 4 -12.30 -2.96 4.48
CA LYS A 4 -11.23 -2.35 3.69
C LYS A 4 -10.52 -3.47 2.94
N LYS A 5 -10.70 -3.48 1.61
CA LYS A 5 -10.09 -4.47 0.73
C LYS A 5 -8.58 -4.47 0.93
N GLN A 6 -8.01 -5.67 1.02
CA GLN A 6 -6.57 -5.88 1.14
C GLN A 6 -5.90 -5.58 -0.21
N THR A 7 -5.75 -4.31 -0.52
CA THR A 7 -5.19 -3.82 -1.79
C THR A 7 -4.00 -2.90 -1.53
N CYS A 8 -3.15 -2.73 -2.53
CA CYS A 8 -2.00 -1.83 -2.46
C CYS A 8 -2.39 -0.42 -1.98
N GLU A 9 -3.51 0.15 -2.43
CA GLU A 9 -3.94 1.50 -2.01
C GLU A 9 -4.09 1.65 -0.49
N ASN A 10 -4.48 0.58 0.21
CA ASN A 10 -4.71 0.53 1.65
C ASN A 10 -3.48 0.07 2.46
N CYS A 11 -2.39 -0.31 1.78
CA CYS A 11 -1.19 -0.88 2.38
C CYS A 11 -0.18 0.19 2.79
N ILE A 12 0.35 0.15 4.01
CA ILE A 12 1.33 1.09 4.56
C ILE A 12 2.60 1.23 3.71
N TYR A 13 2.98 0.16 3.03
CA TYR A 13 4.17 0.12 2.21
C TYR A 13 3.97 0.68 0.80
N TRP A 14 2.75 1.06 0.41
CA TRP A 14 2.48 1.49 -0.96
C TRP A 14 2.40 3.01 -1.07
N GLU A 15 3.22 3.55 -1.97
CA GLU A 15 3.26 4.97 -2.30
C GLU A 15 2.73 5.20 -3.72
N THR A 16 1.80 6.15 -3.86
CA THR A 16 1.21 6.48 -5.17
C THR A 16 2.22 7.29 -5.99
N LEU A 17 2.48 6.83 -7.21
CA LEU A 17 3.30 7.56 -8.19
C LEU A 17 2.42 8.33 -9.17
N ALA A 18 1.53 7.62 -9.87
CA ALA A 18 0.59 8.17 -10.83
C ALA A 18 -0.57 7.17 -10.97
N ASP A 19 -1.80 7.57 -10.64
CA ASP A 19 -2.95 6.66 -10.61
C ASP A 19 -3.14 5.92 -11.96
N PRO A 20 -3.35 4.60 -11.97
CA PRO A 20 -3.51 3.69 -10.83
C PRO A 20 -2.21 3.00 -10.38
N ARG A 21 -1.04 3.54 -10.71
CA ARG A 21 0.29 2.97 -10.43
C ARG A 21 0.95 3.61 -9.20
N GLY A 22 1.70 2.79 -8.49
CA GLY A 22 2.53 3.19 -7.37
C GLY A 22 3.70 2.24 -7.19
N GLU A 23 4.46 2.44 -6.14
CA GLU A 23 5.61 1.62 -5.77
C GLU A 23 5.41 0.97 -4.41
N CYS A 24 5.90 -0.26 -4.26
CA CYS A 24 5.86 -1.00 -3.01
C CYS A 24 7.21 -0.90 -2.30
N ARG A 25 7.21 -0.29 -1.11
CA ARG A 25 8.39 -0.07 -0.26
C ARG A 25 8.66 -1.22 0.71
N LYS A 26 7.90 -2.31 0.61
CA LYS A 26 8.04 -3.46 1.50
C LYS A 26 9.35 -4.22 1.26
N ASN A 27 9.68 -4.44 -0.01
CA ASN A 27 10.91 -5.08 -0.44
C ASN A 27 11.86 -4.00 -0.94
N PRO A 28 13.18 -4.13 -0.73
CA PRO A 28 14.16 -3.16 -1.22
C PRO A 28 14.07 -2.99 -2.75
N PRO A 29 14.54 -1.85 -3.28
CA PRO A 29 14.56 -1.63 -4.73
C PRO A 29 15.47 -2.66 -5.39
N ALA A 30 15.06 -3.15 -6.56
CA ALA A 30 15.84 -4.05 -7.37
C ALA A 30 16.77 -3.25 -8.29
N LEU A 31 17.97 -3.77 -8.54
CA LEU A 31 18.82 -3.24 -9.59
C LEU A 31 18.23 -3.59 -10.95
N VAL A 32 17.98 -2.56 -11.75
CA VAL A 32 17.56 -2.67 -13.14
C VAL A 32 18.66 -2.11 -14.03
N ILE A 33 18.95 -2.83 -15.11
CA ILE A 33 19.90 -2.41 -16.13
C ILE A 33 19.08 -1.93 -17.32
N SER A 34 19.20 -0.65 -17.64
CA SER A 34 18.53 -0.06 -18.81
C SER A 34 19.17 -0.58 -20.09
N GLU A 35 18.47 -0.49 -21.22
CA GLU A 35 18.99 -0.95 -22.53
C GLU A 35 20.31 -0.25 -22.93
N GLY A 36 20.60 0.94 -22.37
CA GLY A 36 21.87 1.66 -22.55
C GLY A 36 22.99 1.29 -21.56
N GLY A 37 22.81 0.25 -20.74
CA GLY A 37 23.80 -0.19 -19.74
C GLY A 37 23.81 0.61 -18.43
N SER A 38 22.93 1.61 -18.28
CA SER A 38 22.79 2.36 -17.04
C SER A 38 22.10 1.52 -15.96
N GLU A 39 22.72 1.44 -14.80
CA GLU A 39 22.18 0.78 -13.62
C GLU A 39 21.35 1.76 -12.78
N ALA A 40 20.15 1.35 -12.37
CA ALA A 40 19.32 2.10 -11.45
C ALA A 40 18.71 1.16 -10.41
N ALA A 41 18.50 1.66 -9.19
CA ALA A 41 17.73 0.96 -8.17
C ALA A 41 16.28 1.41 -8.27
N GLU A 42 15.37 0.50 -8.64
CA GLU A 42 13.94 0.79 -8.78
C GLU A 42 13.10 -0.01 -7.80
N TRP A 43 12.14 0.66 -7.15
CA TRP A 43 11.15 0.00 -6.33
C TRP A 43 10.15 -0.80 -7.18
N PRO A 44 9.63 -1.94 -6.67
CA PRO A 44 8.61 -2.70 -7.37
C PRO A 44 7.36 -1.86 -7.69
N LYS A 45 7.08 -1.68 -8.98
CA LYS A 45 5.90 -0.96 -9.47
C LYS A 45 4.68 -1.88 -9.42
N THR A 46 3.60 -1.43 -8.78
CA THR A 46 2.35 -2.17 -8.59
C THR A 46 1.14 -1.28 -8.85
N THR A 47 -0.04 -1.87 -9.05
CA THR A 47 -1.29 -1.11 -9.22
C THR A 47 -2.08 -1.03 -7.92
N ARG A 48 -2.86 0.06 -7.75
CA ARG A 48 -3.62 0.35 -6.52
C ARG A 48 -4.52 -0.79 -6.06
N GLY A 49 -5.09 -1.55 -7.00
CA GLY A 49 -5.99 -2.69 -6.74
C GLY A 49 -5.30 -4.05 -6.62
N SER A 50 -3.98 -4.13 -6.76
CA SER A 50 -3.24 -5.39 -6.60
C SER A 50 -3.12 -5.80 -5.13
N TRP A 51 -2.86 -7.08 -4.90
CA TRP A 51 -2.58 -7.65 -3.59
C TRP A 51 -1.49 -8.71 -3.69
N CYS A 52 -0.43 -8.57 -2.89
CA CYS A 52 0.71 -9.49 -2.88
C CYS A 52 0.61 -10.61 -1.83
N GLY A 53 -0.53 -10.75 -1.13
CA GLY A 53 -0.71 -11.73 -0.05
C GLY A 53 -0.30 -11.21 1.33
N GLU A 54 0.55 -10.17 1.40
CA GLU A 54 1.00 -9.58 2.67
C GLU A 54 0.66 -8.08 2.73
N HIS A 55 -0.40 -7.75 3.47
CA HIS A 55 -0.97 -6.40 3.54
C HIS A 55 -0.99 -5.89 4.98
N THR A 56 -0.49 -4.66 5.19
CA THR A 56 -0.56 -3.96 6.49
C THR A 56 -1.30 -2.66 6.31
N LEU A 57 -2.41 -2.45 7.01
CA LEU A 57 -3.26 -1.26 6.86
C LEU A 57 -2.55 0.03 7.26
N LYS A 58 -2.69 1.09 6.45
CA LYS A 58 -2.21 2.46 6.78
C LYS A 58 -2.78 3.04 8.08
N CYS A 59 -4.01 2.65 8.47
CA CYS A 59 -4.68 3.17 9.68
C CYS A 59 -4.10 2.62 11.00
N TYR A 60 -3.06 1.77 10.96
CA TYR A 60 -2.43 1.22 12.15
C TYR A 60 -1.45 2.19 12.85
N ILE A 61 -1.06 3.32 12.23
CA ILE A 61 0.03 4.19 12.74
C ILE A 61 -0.42 5.59 13.20
N ILE A 62 -1.49 6.13 12.64
CA ILE A 62 -2.13 7.32 13.21
C ILE A 62 -3.25 6.75 14.07
N GLY A 63 -3.32 7.12 15.34
CA GLY A 63 -4.50 6.86 16.17
C GLY A 63 -5.74 7.35 15.43
N CYS A 64 -6.33 6.46 14.65
CA CYS A 64 -7.55 6.72 13.92
C CYS A 64 -8.61 6.84 15.01
N GLU A 65 -9.10 8.06 15.22
CA GLU A 65 -10.36 8.37 15.91
C GLU A 65 -11.60 7.75 15.19
N TRP A 66 -11.38 6.66 14.45
CA TRP A 66 -12.32 5.97 13.55
C TRP A 66 -12.06 4.45 13.55
N CYS A 67 -11.49 3.91 14.62
CA CYS A 67 -11.58 2.49 14.98
C CYS A 67 -12.52 2.27 16.18
N ASP A 68 -13.40 3.23 16.48
CA ASP A 68 -14.44 3.07 17.49
C ASP A 68 -15.71 2.53 16.81
N ASP A 69 -15.75 1.20 16.65
CA ASP A 69 -16.99 0.44 16.53
C ASP A 69 -17.61 0.31 17.94
N ARG A 70 -17.83 1.44 18.62
CA ARG A 70 -18.76 1.44 19.75
C ARG A 70 -20.13 1.54 19.17
N GLU A 71 -20.76 0.39 19.05
CA GLU A 71 -22.20 0.26 19.27
C GLU A 71 -22.59 1.19 20.43
N GLY A 72 -23.17 2.35 20.10
CA GLY A 72 -23.99 3.05 21.07
C GLY A 72 -25.15 2.11 21.38
N PRO A 73 -25.46 1.81 22.65
CA PRO A 73 -26.61 0.99 22.95
C PRO A 73 -27.86 1.71 22.42
N ASP A 74 -28.59 1.02 21.55
CA ASP A 74 -29.91 1.38 21.08
C ASP A 74 -30.86 1.43 22.28
N LEU A 75 -31.24 2.64 22.71
CA LEU A 75 -32.28 2.92 23.71
C LEU A 75 -32.96 4.27 23.42
#